data_AF-A0AAF0TSJ7-F1
#
_entry.id   AF-A0AAF0TSJ7-F1
#
_cell.length_a   1.000
_cell.length_b   1.000
_cell.length_c   1.000
_cell.angle_alpha   90.00
_cell.angle_beta   90.00
_cell.angle_gamma   90.00
#
_symmetry.space_group_name_H-M   'P 1'
#
loop_
_entity.id
_entity.type
_entity.pdbx_description
1 polymer ?
#
loop_
_entity_poly.entity_id
_entity_poly.type
_entity_poly.pdbx_seq_one_letter_code
_entity_poly.pdbx_strand_id
1 'polypeptide(L)' 'MNEKEDSDPILLQLKDAIHKEKVKIFCIGENEILRYQERLCVPDVDGFKDQILKEIHSFMHSIHLGTMKMYRDLREVF' A
#
# COMPACT_ATOMS: atom_id res chain seq x y z
N MET A 1 10.48 8.72 9.41
CA MET A 1 9.45 8.03 10.23
C MET A 1 8.07 8.50 9.83
N ASN A 2 7.45 7.80 8.87
CA ASN A 2 6.02 7.95 8.60
C ASN A 2 5.24 7.29 9.74
N GLU A 3 4.73 8.10 10.67
CA GLU A 3 4.07 7.66 11.91
C GLU A 3 2.87 6.71 11.70
N LYS A 4 2.34 6.63 10.47
CA LYS A 4 1.19 5.80 10.10
C LYS A 4 1.56 4.36 9.74
N GLU A 5 2.75 4.10 9.19
CA GLU A 5 3.15 2.72 8.84
C GLU A 5 3.50 1.88 10.07
N ASP A 6 3.92 2.53 11.17
CA ASP A 6 4.31 1.87 12.41
C ASP A 6 3.12 1.58 13.36
N SER A 7 1.88 1.85 12.93
CA SER A 7 0.67 1.49 13.70
C SER A 7 -0.05 0.25 13.17
N ASP A 8 0.27 -0.21 11.95
CA ASP A 8 -0.37 -1.40 11.37
C ASP A 8 0.30 -2.69 11.92
N PRO A 9 -0.41 -3.49 12.74
CA PRO A 9 0.18 -4.68 13.35
C PRO A 9 0.59 -5.73 12.31
N ILE A 10 -0.02 -5.75 11.12
CA ILE A 10 0.35 -6.68 10.04
C ILE A 10 1.64 -6.21 9.37
N LEU A 11 1.80 -4.92 9.10
CA LEU A 11 3.03 -4.38 8.52
C LEU A 11 4.21 -4.46 9.48
N LEU A 12 3.98 -4.24 10.78
CA LEU A 12 5.01 -4.42 11.80
C LEU A 12 5.51 -5.87 11.87
N GLN A 13 4.59 -6.85 11.86
CA GLN A 13 4.96 -8.27 11.82
C GLN A 13 5.73 -8.63 10.55
N LEU A 14 5.35 -8.05 9.41
CA LEU A 14 6.06 -8.24 8.15
C LEU A 14 7.46 -7.62 8.18
N LYS A 15 7.62 -6.38 8.69
CA LYS A 15 8.93 -5.74 8.88
C LYS A 15 9.85 -6.60 9.77
N ASP A 16 9.33 -7.17 10.87
CA ASP A 16 10.10 -8.05 11.75
C ASP A 16 10.46 -9.40 11.07
N ALA A 17 9.55 -9.95 10.25
CA ALA A 17 9.79 -11.17 9.48
C ALA A 17 10.84 -11.00 8.36
N ILE A 18 10.91 -9.81 7.76
CA ILE A 18 11.95 -9.45 6.77
C ILE A 18 13.31 -9.33 7.45
N HIS A 19 13.35 -8.70 8.63
CA HIS A 19 14.59 -8.57 9.43
C HIS A 19 15.17 -9.93 9.84
N LYS A 20 14.32 -10.96 9.93
CA LYS A 20 14.68 -12.36 10.22
C LYS A 20 14.98 -13.21 8.98
N GLU A 21 15.21 -12.57 7.82
CA GLU A 21 15.69 -13.19 6.57
C GLU A 21 14.76 -14.25 5.96
N LYS A 22 13.47 -14.27 6.31
CA LYS A 22 12.55 -15.34 5.89
C LYS A 22 11.69 -15.07 4.66
N VAL A 23 11.71 -13.88 4.06
CA VAL A 23 10.84 -13.60 2.91
C VAL A 23 11.50 -12.73 1.85
N LYS A 24 12.03 -13.37 0.78
CA LYS A 24 12.51 -12.69 -0.46
C LYS A 24 11.42 -11.89 -1.21
N ILE A 25 10.19 -11.95 -0.73
CA ILE A 25 8.99 -11.40 -1.38
C ILE A 25 8.65 -10.01 -0.83
N PHE A 26 9.11 -9.69 0.39
CA PHE A 26 8.94 -8.38 0.99
C PHE A 26 10.30 -7.71 1.20
N CYS A 27 10.39 -6.42 0.92
CA CYS A 27 11.59 -5.62 1.15
C CYS A 27 11.21 -4.24 1.68
N ILE A 28 12.11 -3.62 2.43
CA ILE A 28 12.00 -2.22 2.84
C ILE A 28 12.77 -1.40 1.79
N GLY A 29 12.09 -0.48 1.12
CA GLY A 29 12.69 0.40 0.12
C GLY A 29 13.48 1.57 0.75
N GLU A 30 14.08 2.42 -0.10
CA GLU A 30 14.93 3.55 0.31
C GLU A 30 14.23 4.56 1.25
N ASN A 31 12.89 4.60 1.22
CA ASN A 31 12.07 5.51 2.03
C ASN A 31 11.49 4.87 3.30
N GLU A 32 12.03 3.74 3.77
CA GLU A 32 11.49 2.94 4.88
C GLU A 32 10.09 2.34 4.62
N ILE A 33 9.60 2.46 3.39
CA ILE A 33 8.31 1.97 2.94
C ILE A 33 8.39 0.46 2.68
N LEU A 34 7.40 -0.28 3.18
CA LEU A 34 7.30 -1.71 2.92
C LEU A 34 6.85 -1.97 1.48
N ARG A 35 7.54 -2.89 0.80
CA ARG A 35 7.20 -3.33 -0.56
C ARG A 35 6.99 -4.84 -0.62
N TYR A 36 6.05 -5.27 -1.45
CA TYR A 36 5.80 -6.67 -1.78
C TYR A 36 5.97 -6.87 -3.29
N GLN A 37 6.91 -7.70 -3.73
CA GLN A 37 7.17 -7.97 -5.15
C GLN A 37 7.27 -6.68 -6.00
N GLU A 38 8.02 -5.68 -5.54
CA GLU A 38 8.17 -4.34 -6.16
C GLU A 38 6.98 -3.37 -6.00
N ARG A 39 5.93 -3.74 -5.27
CA ARG A 39 4.74 -2.90 -5.11
C ARG A 39 4.65 -2.29 -3.71
N LEU A 40 4.14 -1.07 -3.60
CA LEU A 40 4.01 -0.38 -2.32
C LEU A 40 2.92 -1.01 -1.44
N CYS A 41 3.27 -1.38 -0.21
CA CYS A 41 2.28 -1.78 0.78
C CYS A 41 1.58 -0.53 1.35
N VAL A 42 0.27 -0.43 1.16
CA VAL A 42 -0.55 0.63 1.78
C VAL A 42 -1.01 0.18 3.17
N PRO A 43 -0.69 0.93 4.24
CA PRO A 43 -1.09 0.58 5.61
C PRO A 43 -2.61 0.64 5.79
N ASP A 44 -3.14 -0.30 6.57
CA ASP A 44 -4.56 -0.36 6.94
C ASP A 44 -4.83 0.35 8.27
N VAL A 45 -4.51 1.66 8.29
CA VAL A 45 -4.64 2.49 9.50
C VAL A 45 -5.65 3.60 9.26
N ASP A 46 -6.53 3.84 10.22
CA ASP A 46 -7.48 4.98 10.25
C ASP A 46 -8.30 5.17 8.96
N GLY A 47 -8.61 4.09 8.25
CA GLY A 47 -9.34 4.15 6.98
C GLY A 47 -8.54 4.84 5.86
N PHE A 48 -7.21 4.87 5.94
CA PHE A 48 -6.33 5.47 4.93
C PHE A 48 -6.54 4.83 3.55
N LYS A 49 -6.73 3.51 3.50
CA LYS A 49 -7.14 2.80 2.27
C LYS A 49 -8.48 3.31 1.72
N ASP A 50 -9.46 3.53 2.59
CA ASP A 50 -10.77 4.05 2.19
C ASP A 50 -10.70 5.49 1.71
N GLN A 51 -9.84 6.32 2.30
CA GLN A 51 -9.60 7.69 1.85
C GLN A 51 -9.01 7.70 0.43
N ILE A 52 -7.99 6.87 0.18
CA ILE A 52 -7.40 6.72 -1.15
C ILE A 52 -8.46 6.24 -2.15
N LEU A 53 -9.21 5.19 -1.82
CA LEU A 53 -10.27 4.68 -2.69
C LEU A 53 -11.36 5.71 -2.97
N LYS A 54 -11.74 6.52 -1.97
CA LYS A 54 -12.75 7.58 -2.10
C LYS A 54 -12.28 8.72 -2.99
N GLU A 55 -11.04 9.16 -2.83
CA GLU A 55 -10.44 10.21 -3.65
C GLU A 55 -10.36 9.77 -5.11
N ILE A 56 -9.97 8.51 -5.34
CA ILE A 56 -9.91 7.95 -6.69
C ILE A 56 -11.31 7.75 -7.26
N HIS A 57 -12.28 7.31 -6.47
CA HIS A 57 -13.67 7.23 -6.90
C HIS A 57 -14.21 8.60 -7.34
N SER A 58 -13.87 9.67 -6.62
CA SER A 58 -14.21 11.05 -6.99
C SER A 58 -13.53 11.49 -8.28
N PHE A 59 -12.23 11.17 -8.43
CA PHE A 59 -11.47 11.44 -9.65
C PHE A 59 -12.03 10.69 -10.87
N MET A 60 -12.46 9.45 -10.69
CA MET A 60 -13.04 8.64 -11.75
C MET A 60 -14.40 9.16 -12.23
N HIS A 61 -15.27 9.60 -11.32
CA HIS A 61 -16.50 10.31 -11.70
C HIS A 61 -16.18 11.55 -12.53
N SER A 62 -15.06 12.23 -12.23
CA SER A 62 -14.59 13.38 -13.00
C SER A 62 -14.01 13.03 -14.38
N ILE A 63 -13.58 11.78 -14.64
CA ILE A 63 -12.85 11.39 -15.86
C ILE A 63 -13.57 10.27 -16.66
N HIS A 64 -14.73 9.80 -16.20
CA HIS A 64 -15.49 8.72 -16.83
C HIS A 64 -14.66 7.45 -17.09
N LEU A 65 -13.67 7.18 -16.24
CA LEU A 65 -12.91 5.92 -16.25
C LEU A 65 -13.72 4.86 -15.50
N GLY A 66 -13.83 3.66 -16.08
CA GLY A 66 -14.51 2.54 -15.42
C GLY A 66 -13.72 2.04 -14.20
N THR A 67 -14.43 1.61 -13.15
CA THR A 67 -13.88 1.07 -11.89
C THR A 67 -12.86 -0.04 -12.07
N MET A 68 -13.06 -0.90 -13.07
CA MET A 68 -12.13 -2.00 -13.36
C MET A 68 -10.77 -1.50 -13.88
N LYS A 69 -10.74 -0.42 -14.67
CA LYS A 69 -9.50 0.12 -15.23
C LYS A 69 -8.62 0.70 -14.12
N MET A 70 -9.23 1.44 -13.20
CA MET A 70 -8.56 2.00 -12.02
C MET A 70 -8.01 0.93 -11.07
N TYR A 71 -8.77 -0.12 -10.75
CA TYR A 71 -8.23 -1.19 -9.89
C TYR A 71 -7.01 -1.86 -10.54
N ARG A 72 -7.00 -2.02 -11.87
CA ARG A 72 -5.82 -2.53 -12.59
C ARG A 72 -4.65 -1.56 -12.50
N ASP A 73 -4.88 -0.27 -12.76
CA ASP A 73 -3.85 0.76 -12.72
C ASP A 73 -3.26 0.91 -11.31
N LEU A 74 -4.09 0.90 -10.26
CA LEU A 74 -3.64 0.93 -8.87
C LEU A 74 -2.87 -0.32 -8.49
N ARG A 75 -3.34 -1.49 -8.92
CA ARG A 75 -2.65 -2.77 -8.67
C ARG A 75 -1.31 -2.86 -9.42
N GLU A 76 -1.05 -2.02 -10.41
CA GLU A 76 0.27 -1.95 -11.06
C GLU A 76 1.24 -1.04 -10.29
N VAL A 77 0.72 -0.03 -9.57
CA VAL A 77 1.50 0.94 -8.80
C VAL A 77 1.70 0.51 -7.33
N PHE A 78 0.70 -0.15 -6.74
CA PHE A 78 0.59 -0.60 -5.35
C PHE A 78 0.37 -2.13 -5.27
#